data_AF-A0A821RT34-F1
#
_entry.id   AF-A0A821RT34-F1
#
_cell.length_a   1.000
_cell.length_b   1.000
_cell.length_c   1.000
_cell.angle_alpha   90.00
_cell.angle_beta   90.00
_cell.angle_gamma   90.00
#
_symmetry.space_group_name_H-M   'P 1'
#
loop_
_entity.id
_entity.type
_entity.pdbx_description
1 polymer ?
#
loop_
_entity_poly.entity_id
_entity_poly.type
_entity_poly.pdbx_seq_one_letter_code
_entity_poly.pdbx_strand_id
1 'polypeptide(L)'
;MNIDVESGLSLTREEALECVVNHFQHQDVVVGTTGMLSRELFELRMKRGDGHERDFLTVGGMGHASAIALGIAIQKPNRTVYCLDGDGAVLMHMG
;
A
#
# COMPACT_ATOMS: atom_id res chain seq x y z
N MET A 1 -29.53 -10.37 -5.63
CA MET A 1 -29.76 -9.99 -4.22
C MET A 1 -28.42 -9.46 -3.72
N ASN A 2 -28.18 -8.15 -3.87
CA ASN A 2 -26.98 -7.53 -3.30
C ASN A 2 -27.24 -7.40 -1.81
N ILE A 3 -26.47 -8.12 -1.02
CA ILE A 3 -26.43 -7.91 0.42
C ILE A 3 -25.56 -6.67 0.59
N ASP A 4 -26.18 -5.52 0.80
CA ASP A 4 -25.48 -4.35 1.30
C ASP A 4 -25.05 -4.68 2.72
N VAL A 5 -23.82 -5.18 2.85
CA VAL A 5 -23.17 -5.35 4.13
C VAL A 5 -22.82 -3.94 4.61
N GLU A 6 -23.66 -3.36 5.47
CA GLU A 6 -23.24 -2.21 6.28
C GLU A 6 -22.06 -2.66 7.14
N SER A 7 -20.84 -2.38 6.68
CA SER A 7 -19.68 -2.51 7.54
C SER A 7 -19.85 -1.48 8.66
N GLY A 8 -19.83 -1.90 9.92
CA GLY A 8 -19.76 -0.97 11.07
C GLY A 8 -18.47 -0.13 11.14
N LEU A 9 -17.73 -0.05 10.03
CA LEU A 9 -16.50 0.69 9.83
C LEU A 9 -16.86 1.95 9.03
N SER A 10 -16.48 3.12 9.55
CA SER A 10 -16.82 4.41 8.96
C SER A 10 -15.92 4.83 7.80
N LEU A 11 -14.85 4.09 7.52
CA LEU A 11 -13.85 4.44 6.50
C LEU A 11 -13.99 3.54 5.28
N THR A 12 -14.08 4.16 4.11
CA THR A 12 -13.80 3.50 2.83
C THR A 12 -12.31 3.18 2.70
N ARG A 13 -11.97 2.28 1.78
CA ARG A 13 -10.57 1.92 1.49
C ARG A 13 -9.74 3.11 1.00
N GLU A 14 -10.34 3.98 0.18
CA GLU A 14 -9.68 5.20 -0.31
C GLU A 14 -9.41 6.18 0.84
N GLU A 15 -10.38 6.40 1.72
CA GLU A 15 -10.21 7.26 2.91
C GLU A 15 -9.14 6.69 3.85
N ALA A 16 -9.15 5.38 4.09
CA ALA A 16 -8.11 4.72 4.89
C ALA A 16 -6.72 4.87 4.26
N LEU A 17 -6.61 4.69 2.94
CA LEU A 17 -5.36 4.92 2.20
C LEU A 17 -4.90 6.37 2.33
N GLU A 18 -5.81 7.33 2.16
CA GLU A 18 -5.50 8.76 2.30
C GLU A 18 -4.98 9.11 3.70
N CYS A 19 -5.60 8.56 4.75
CA CYS A 19 -5.10 8.71 6.11
C CYS A 19 -3.64 8.22 6.26
N VAL A 20 -3.28 7.09 5.65
CA VAL A 20 -1.91 6.55 5.71
C VAL A 20 -0.95 7.43 4.90
N VAL A 21 -1.30 7.78 3.66
CA VAL A 21 -0.45 8.58 2.76
C VAL A 21 -0.18 9.98 3.32
N ASN A 22 -1.12 10.55 4.11
CA ASN A 22 -0.91 11.82 4.81
C ASN A 22 0.26 11.83 5.81
N HIS A 23 0.74 10.66 6.24
CA HIS A 23 1.88 10.56 7.16
C HIS A 23 3.23 10.37 6.44
N PHE A 24 3.21 10.15 5.12
CA PHE A 24 4.43 9.94 4.35
C PHE A 24 5.33 11.17 4.35
N GLN A 25 6.61 10.95 4.61
CA GLN A 25 7.67 11.93 4.49
C GLN A 25 8.34 11.79 3.12
N HIS A 26 9.02 12.86 2.69
CA HIS A 26 9.65 12.91 1.38
C HIS A 26 10.59 11.72 1.10
N GLN A 27 11.30 11.20 2.11
CA GLN A 27 12.29 10.13 1.91
C GLN A 27 11.74 8.71 2.07
N ASP A 28 10.46 8.55 2.37
CA ASP A 28 9.88 7.24 2.65
C ASP A 28 9.79 6.38 1.38
N VAL A 29 9.94 5.07 1.55
CA VAL A 29 9.70 4.09 0.47
C VAL A 29 8.34 3.49 0.67
N VAL A 30 7.58 3.31 -0.41
CA VAL A 30 6.27 2.66 -0.36
C VAL A 30 6.31 1.45 -1.28
N VAL A 31 5.91 0.30 -0.74
CA VAL A 31 5.74 -0.94 -1.50
C VAL A 31 4.26 -1.26 -1.49
N GLY A 32 3.63 -1.17 -2.67
CA GLY A 32 2.24 -1.51 -2.87
C GLY A 32 2.09 -2.93 -3.42
N THR A 33 1.06 -3.64 -2.95
CA THR A 33 0.64 -4.92 -3.53
C THR A 33 0.05 -4.78 -4.93
N THR A 34 -0.20 -5.88 -5.61
CA THR A 34 -0.81 -5.82 -6.95
C THR A 34 -2.31 -5.57 -6.88
N GLY A 35 -2.88 -4.95 -7.92
CA GLY A 35 -4.33 -4.73 -8.03
C GLY A 35 -4.79 -3.33 -7.60
N MET A 36 -5.99 -3.27 -7.00
CA MET A 36 -6.73 -2.01 -6.78
C MET A 36 -6.02 -1.05 -5.84
N LEU A 37 -5.41 -1.53 -4.75
CA LEU A 37 -4.74 -0.67 -3.76
C LEU A 37 -3.61 0.16 -4.38
N SER A 38 -2.76 -0.45 -5.22
CA SER A 38 -1.69 0.29 -5.91
C SER A 38 -2.21 1.27 -6.96
N ARG A 39 -3.35 1.00 -7.60
CA ARG A 39 -3.97 1.94 -8.55
C ARG A 39 -4.46 3.19 -7.83
N GLU A 40 -5.14 3.02 -6.71
CA GLU A 40 -5.59 4.14 -5.90
C GLU A 40 -4.46 4.93 -5.27
N LEU A 41 -3.40 4.25 -4.81
CA LEU A 41 -2.20 4.94 -4.32
C LEU A 41 -1.62 5.84 -5.43
N PHE A 42 -1.52 5.31 -6.65
CA PHE A 42 -1.02 6.06 -7.80
C PHE A 42 -1.92 7.28 -8.10
N GLU A 43 -3.24 7.09 -8.16
CA GLU A 43 -4.19 8.17 -8.43
C GLU A 43 -4.19 9.23 -7.32
N LEU A 44 -4.12 8.82 -6.06
CA LEU A 44 -4.06 9.71 -4.91
C LEU A 44 -2.77 10.55 -4.91
N ARG A 45 -1.63 9.91 -5.15
CA ARG A 45 -0.32 10.58 -5.32
C ARG A 45 -0.37 11.61 -6.45
N MET A 46 -0.91 11.23 -7.62
CA MET A 46 -1.10 12.14 -8.76
C MET A 46 -1.97 13.35 -8.41
N LYS A 47 -3.11 13.11 -7.73
CA LYS A 47 -4.04 14.16 -7.29
C LYS A 47 -3.38 15.15 -6.32
N ARG A 48 -2.45 14.68 -5.49
CA ARG A 48 -1.68 15.50 -4.53
C ARG A 48 -0.50 16.23 -5.16
N GLY A 49 -0.11 15.86 -6.38
CA GLY A 49 1.12 16.35 -7.01
C GLY A 49 2.40 15.74 -6.41
N ASP A 50 2.27 14.59 -5.72
CA ASP A 50 3.41 13.86 -5.18
C ASP A 50 4.17 13.11 -6.28
N GLY A 51 5.48 12.95 -6.12
CA GLY A 51 6.29 12.10 -6.98
C GLY A 51 6.08 10.60 -6.71
N HIS A 52 6.40 9.77 -7.71
CA HIS A 52 6.29 8.30 -7.65
C HIS A 52 7.66 7.60 -7.62
N GLU A 53 8.76 8.34 -7.58
CA GLU A 53 10.12 7.82 -7.68
C GLU A 53 10.53 6.92 -6.50
N ARG A 54 9.71 6.87 -5.45
CA ARG A 54 9.89 6.02 -4.25
C ARG A 54 8.79 4.99 -4.07
N ASP A 55 7.89 4.87 -5.04
CA ASP A 55 6.83 3.87 -5.08
C ASP A 55 7.32 2.64 -5.83
N PHE A 56 7.29 1.49 -5.15
CA PHE A 56 7.40 0.19 -5.78
C PHE A 56 6.02 -0.46 -5.79
N LEU A 57 5.31 -0.31 -6.91
CA LEU A 57 4.00 -0.92 -7.11
C LEU A 57 4.19 -2.31 -7.71
N THR A 58 3.92 -3.34 -6.93
CA THR A 58 4.17 -4.72 -7.35
C THR A 58 3.20 -5.11 -8.47
N VAL A 59 3.72 -5.27 -9.70
CA VAL A 59 2.92 -5.71 -10.85
C VAL A 59 3.00 -7.22 -10.97
N GLY A 60 1.87 -7.91 -10.80
CA GLY A 60 1.84 -9.38 -10.67
C GLY A 60 2.34 -9.84 -9.28
N GLY A 61 2.21 -11.13 -8.99
CA GLY A 61 2.75 -11.72 -7.74
C GLY A 61 2.08 -11.21 -6.46
N MET A 62 0.78 -11.46 -6.29
CA MET A 62 0.08 -11.21 -5.01
C MET A 62 0.86 -11.82 -3.82
N GLY A 63 0.87 -11.10 -2.71
CA GLY A 63 1.48 -11.52 -1.44
C GLY A 63 2.99 -11.37 -1.32
N HIS A 64 3.68 -10.81 -2.31
CA HIS A 64 5.13 -10.57 -2.25
C HIS A 64 5.52 -9.18 -1.74
N ALA A 65 4.56 -8.25 -1.60
CA ALA A 65 4.85 -6.87 -1.22
C ALA A 65 5.56 -6.80 0.15
N SER A 66 5.12 -7.60 1.12
CA SER A 66 5.72 -7.68 2.45
C SER A 66 7.19 -8.12 2.42
N ALA A 67 7.52 -9.16 1.64
CA ALA A 67 8.88 -9.65 1.50
C ALA A 67 9.81 -8.62 0.82
N ILE A 68 9.31 -7.93 -0.21
CA ILE A 68 10.04 -6.86 -0.90
C ILE A 68 10.27 -5.68 0.05
N ALA A 69 9.23 -5.23 0.76
CA ALA A 69 9.34 -4.16 1.75
C ALA A 69 10.36 -4.48 2.84
N LEU A 70 10.32 -5.70 3.37
CA LEU A 70 11.27 -6.17 4.38
C LEU A 70 12.71 -6.15 3.86
N GLY A 71 12.95 -6.65 2.64
CA GLY A 71 14.28 -6.62 2.02
C GLY A 71 14.84 -5.21 1.87
N ILE A 72 13.98 -4.25 1.48
CA ILE A 72 14.37 -2.84 1.40
C ILE A 72 14.68 -2.27 2.78
N ALA A 73 13.84 -2.55 3.78
CA ALA A 73 14.02 -2.05 5.15
C ALA A 73 15.34 -2.54 5.77
N ILE A 74 15.68 -3.82 5.57
CA ILE A 74 16.95 -4.40 6.01
C ILE A 74 18.14 -3.68 5.37
N GLN A 75 18.08 -3.40 4.06
CA GLN A 75 19.18 -2.75 3.34
C GLN A 75 19.25 -1.24 3.57
N LYS A 76 18.16 -0.61 4.00
CA LYS A 76 18.03 0.84 4.19
C LYS A 76 17.53 1.16 5.61
N PRO A 77 18.32 0.84 6.66
CA PRO A 77 17.87 0.93 8.06
C PRO A 77 17.51 2.34 8.52
N ASN A 78 17.96 3.38 7.82
CA ASN A 78 17.69 4.79 8.13
C ASN A 78 16.52 5.37 7.31
N ARG A 79 15.74 4.54 6.61
CA ARG A 79 14.57 4.97 5.84
C ARG A 79 13.34 4.21 6.30
N THR A 80 12.23 4.93 6.47
CA THR A 80 10.93 4.30 6.70
C THR A 80 10.47 3.61 5.42
N VAL A 81 10.00 2.38 5.56
CA VAL A 81 9.43 1.59 4.46
C VAL A 81 8.00 1.23 4.82
N TYR A 82 7.04 1.68 4.03
CA TYR A 82 5.63 1.32 4.16
C TYR A 82 5.32 0.15 3.24
N CYS A 83 4.69 -0.89 3.78
CA CYS A 83 4.10 -1.96 2.99
C CYS A 83 2.59 -1.79 2.99
N LEU A 84 2.01 -1.53 1.83
CA LEU A 84 0.57 -1.44 1.62
C LEU A 84 0.11 -2.72 0.93
N ASP A 85 -0.42 -3.65 1.72
CA ASP A 85 -0.85 -4.96 1.26
C ASP A 85 -2.27 -5.28 1.69
N GLY A 86 -2.96 -6.09 0.89
CA GLY A 86 -4.30 -6.58 1.21
C GLY A 86 -4.23 -7.80 2.11
N ASP A 87 -5.25 -8.01 2.93
CA ASP A 87 -5.38 -9.18 3.80
C ASP A 87 -5.24 -10.51 3.04
N GLY A 88 -5.94 -10.66 1.91
CA GLY A 88 -5.87 -11.85 1.08
C GLY A 88 -4.48 -12.09 0.49
N ALA A 89 -3.75 -11.03 0.14
CA ALA A 89 -2.39 -11.12 -0.38
C ALA A 89 -1.39 -11.46 0.73
N VAL A 90 -1.49 -10.82 1.90
CA VAL A 90 -0.66 -11.14 3.07
C VAL A 90 -0.78 -12.63 3.43
N LEU A 91 -1.99 -13.17 3.44
CA LEU A 91 -2.24 -14.58 3.76
C LEU A 91 -1.58 -15.57 2.79
N MET A 92 -1.27 -15.18 1.55
CA MET A 92 -0.64 -16.08 0.57
C MET A 92 0.80 -16.47 0.96
N HIS A 93 1.49 -15.60 1.70
CA HIS A 93 2.92 -15.76 2.03
C HIS A 93 3.25 -15.43 3.49
N MET A 94 2.34 -15.74 4.42
CA MET A 94 2.48 -15.45 5.86
C MET A 94 3.27 -16.52 6.64
N GLY A 95 4.13 -17.33 5.99
CA GLY A 95 4.82 -18.48 6.60
C GLY A 95 6.21 -18.73 6.04
#